data_AF-A0A6B4UZK3-F1
#
_entry.id   AF-A0A6B4UZK3-F1
#
_cell.length_a   1.000
_cell.length_b   1.000
_cell.length_c   1.000
_cell.angle_alpha   90.00
_cell.angle_beta   90.00
_cell.angle_gamma   90.00
#
_symmetry.space_group_name_H-M   'P 1'
#
loop_
_entity.id
_entity.type
_entity.pdbx_description
1 polymer ?
#
loop_
_entity_poly.entity_id
_entity_poly.type
_entity_poly.pdbx_seq_one_letter_code
_entity_poly.pdbx_strand_id
1 'polypeptide(L)'
;MRLSKIRGEYMDLDFLRKENRDNFIKDSMNFIYKTTNRICKKKLDSKNDDEISIALIAFNKACDTYDSKKGSFFTYASVIIKNSLIDFFKKSDKIPYLIWSEDDDFNSIDNNVSINNFNIASENSIRMEEIKLLNQELMKYKLSFKDIAESCPRHKDTRNSLLNIALACIHTETIVSYLQNKKQLPVKEICLLTSSKRKLIENWRKYLIVLIIILSSDDYSYIKGYLNIEKAGDN
;
A
#
# COMPACT_ATOMS: atom_id res chain seq x y z
N MET A 1 -38.72 -7.97 26.91
CA MET A 1 -38.56 -6.62 26.33
C MET A 1 -37.05 -6.31 26.36
N ARG A 2 -36.26 -6.71 25.34
CA ARG A 2 -35.85 -5.90 24.16
C ARG A 2 -35.34 -4.52 24.62
N LEU A 3 -34.05 -4.16 24.54
CA LEU A 3 -33.19 -3.99 23.34
C LEU A 3 -31.72 -3.78 23.81
N SER A 4 -30.74 -4.54 23.32
CA SER A 4 -29.80 -4.24 22.21
C SER A 4 -28.48 -3.60 22.65
N LYS A 5 -27.35 -4.32 22.56
CA LYS A 5 -26.34 -4.22 21.48
C LYS A 5 -25.62 -2.85 21.46
N ILE A 6 -24.33 -2.84 21.82
CA ILE A 6 -23.21 -2.30 21.01
C ILE A 6 -21.93 -2.96 21.55
N ARG A 7 -21.46 -3.95 20.80
CA ARG A 7 -20.12 -4.52 20.87
C ARG A 7 -19.29 -3.64 19.94
N GLY A 8 -18.59 -2.66 20.49
CA GLY A 8 -17.64 -1.84 19.74
C GLY A 8 -16.33 -2.61 19.63
N GLU A 9 -15.98 -3.03 18.42
CA GLU A 9 -14.70 -3.62 18.06
C GLU A 9 -13.57 -2.64 18.39
N TYR A 10 -12.77 -2.95 19.40
CA TYR A 10 -11.46 -2.34 19.57
C TYR A 10 -10.57 -2.92 18.46
N MET A 11 -10.32 -2.13 17.41
CA MET A 11 -9.26 -2.41 16.44
C MET A 11 -7.95 -2.39 17.21
N ASP A 12 -7.37 -3.56 17.41
CA ASP A 12 -6.21 -3.78 18.26
C ASP A 12 -4.99 -3.04 17.69
N LEU A 13 -4.56 -1.96 18.35
CA LEU A 13 -3.39 -1.16 17.98
C LEU A 13 -2.08 -1.89 18.36
N ASP A 14 -2.09 -3.22 18.36
CA ASP A 14 -1.02 -4.08 18.86
C ASP A 14 0.30 -3.90 18.09
N PHE A 15 0.21 -3.42 16.84
CA PHE A 15 1.36 -3.07 16.00
C PHE A 15 2.10 -1.79 16.44
N LEU A 16 1.46 -0.90 17.21
CA LEU A 16 2.10 0.33 17.73
C LEU A 16 2.81 0.10 19.07
N ARG A 17 2.65 -1.08 19.68
CA ARG A 17 3.35 -1.46 20.91
C ARG A 17 4.85 -1.56 20.66
N LYS A 18 5.63 -1.26 21.70
CA LYS A 18 7.09 -1.11 21.65
C LYS A 18 7.82 -2.32 21.05
N GLU A 19 7.29 -3.53 21.25
CA GLU A 19 7.87 -4.79 20.77
C GLU A 19 7.69 -5.02 19.26
N ASN A 20 6.63 -4.47 18.64
CA ASN A 20 6.35 -4.58 17.20
C ASN A 20 6.74 -3.33 16.40
N ARG A 21 7.07 -2.24 17.10
CA ARG A 21 7.31 -0.94 16.52
C ARG A 21 8.51 -0.90 15.57
N ASP A 22 9.62 -1.51 15.94
CA ASP A 22 10.83 -1.48 15.09
C ASP A 22 10.61 -2.21 13.77
N ASN A 23 9.83 -3.30 13.79
CA ASN A 23 9.43 -4.01 12.58
C ASN A 23 8.46 -3.17 11.75
N PHE A 24 7.46 -2.56 12.39
CA PHE A 24 6.52 -1.68 11.71
C PHE A 24 7.19 -0.47 11.04
N ILE A 25 8.19 0.14 11.69
CA ILE A 25 8.99 1.23 11.11
C ILE A 25 9.79 0.72 9.91
N LYS A 26 10.42 -0.46 10.01
CA LYS A 26 11.14 -1.09 8.89
C LYS A 26 10.24 -1.37 7.70
N ASP A 27 9.07 -1.96 7.93
CA ASP A 27 8.09 -2.27 6.88
C ASP A 27 7.54 -0.98 6.24
N SER A 28 7.51 0.12 7.00
CA SER A 28 7.04 1.42 6.54
C SER A 28 8.12 2.27 5.84
N MET A 29 9.35 1.78 5.69
CA MET A 29 10.46 2.57 5.12
C MET A 29 10.17 3.09 3.71
N ASN A 30 9.53 2.28 2.86
CA ASN A 30 9.17 2.71 1.50
C ASN A 30 8.19 3.89 1.52
N PHE A 31 7.22 3.85 2.44
CA PHE A 31 6.26 4.93 2.64
C PHE A 31 6.95 6.22 3.14
N ILE A 32 7.85 6.10 4.13
CA ILE A 32 8.60 7.24 4.67
C ILE A 32 9.44 7.89 3.56
N TYR A 33 10.14 7.08 2.78
CA TYR A 33 10.98 7.54 1.68
C TYR A 33 10.18 8.23 0.57
N LYS A 34 9.08 7.62 0.10
CA LYS A 34 8.18 8.23 -0.91
C LYS A 34 7.59 9.55 -0.40
N THR A 35 7.13 9.59 0.85
CA THR A 35 6.54 10.77 1.47
C THR A 35 7.55 11.92 1.59
N THR A 36 8.76 11.61 2.04
CA THR A 36 9.83 12.61 2.18
C THR A 36 10.26 13.18 0.83
N ASN A 37 10.49 12.32 -0.18
CA ASN A 37 10.81 12.76 -1.54
C ASN A 37 9.74 13.67 -2.13
N ARG A 38 8.46 13.33 -1.91
CA ARG A 38 7.32 14.12 -2.37
C ARG A 38 7.33 15.52 -1.73
N ILE A 39 7.57 15.60 -0.42
CA ILE A 39 7.59 16.87 0.33
C ILE A 39 8.80 17.72 -0.05
N CYS A 40 9.97 17.09 -0.22
CA CYS A 40 11.20 17.77 -0.59
C CYS A 40 11.29 18.10 -2.09
N LYS A 41 10.37 17.59 -2.92
CA LYS A 41 10.35 17.70 -4.38
C LYS A 41 11.69 17.30 -5.05
N LYS A 42 12.46 16.41 -4.42
CA LYS A 42 13.77 15.92 -4.88
C LYS A 42 13.91 14.43 -4.55
N LYS A 43 14.65 13.69 -5.38
CA LYS A 43 15.09 12.34 -5.02
C LYS A 43 16.19 12.43 -3.98
N LEU A 44 15.91 11.95 -2.78
CA LEU A 44 16.83 11.92 -1.66
C LEU A 44 17.61 10.60 -1.64
N ASP A 45 18.86 10.61 -1.22
CA ASP A 45 19.62 9.41 -0.94
C ASP A 45 19.32 8.94 0.49
N SER A 46 18.77 7.73 0.59
CA SER A 46 18.42 7.05 1.85
C SER A 46 19.56 6.97 2.89
N LYS A 47 20.83 7.12 2.48
CA LYS A 47 21.99 7.01 3.38
C LYS A 47 22.61 8.35 3.79
N ASN A 48 22.35 9.42 3.05
CA ASN A 48 23.15 10.64 3.16
C ASN A 48 22.32 11.91 3.42
N ASP A 49 20.99 11.84 3.30
CA ASP A 49 20.12 13.00 3.46
C ASP A 49 19.51 13.07 4.86
N ASP A 50 19.80 14.16 5.57
CA ASP A 50 19.29 14.46 6.91
C ASP A 50 17.75 14.46 6.95
N GLU A 51 17.10 14.80 5.83
CA GLU A 51 15.66 14.80 5.64
C GLU A 51 15.03 13.43 5.92
N ILE A 52 15.67 12.34 5.50
CA ILE A 52 15.18 10.97 5.74
C ILE A 52 15.26 10.64 7.24
N SER A 53 16.33 11.07 7.90
CA SER A 53 16.50 10.89 9.35
C SER A 53 15.44 11.67 10.13
N ILE A 54 15.14 12.91 9.73
CA ILE A 54 14.07 13.72 10.33
C ILE A 54 12.70 13.08 10.11
N ALA A 55 12.44 12.56 8.90
CA ALA A 55 11.19 11.87 8.60
C ALA A 55 11.01 10.59 9.42
N LEU A 56 12.08 9.83 9.67
CA LEU A 56 12.06 8.64 10.52
C LEU A 56 11.72 8.98 11.97
N ILE A 57 12.35 10.02 12.52
CA ILE A 57 12.07 10.50 13.89
C ILE A 57 10.60 10.95 13.99
N ALA A 58 10.12 11.68 12.98
CA ALA A 58 8.74 12.14 12.91
C ALA A 58 7.73 10.99 12.82
N PHE A 59 8.04 9.95 12.04
CA PHE A 59 7.20 8.76 11.92
C PHE A 59 7.14 7.98 13.24
N ASN A 60 8.28 7.79 13.91
CA ASN A 60 8.31 7.17 15.24
C ASN A 60 7.48 7.98 16.26
N LYS A 61 7.58 9.31 16.24
CA LYS A 61 6.74 10.19 17.06
C LYS A 61 5.25 10.01 16.74
N ALA A 62 4.90 9.82 15.46
CA ALA A 62 3.53 9.54 15.08
C ALA A 62 3.02 8.22 15.69
N CYS A 63 3.85 7.19 15.84
CA CYS A 63 3.50 5.96 16.57
C CYS A 63 3.12 6.22 18.04
N ASP A 64 3.71 7.25 18.68
CA ASP A 64 3.42 7.60 20.06
C ASP A 64 2.14 8.42 20.22
N THR A 65 1.86 9.31 19.27
CA THR A 65 0.82 10.34 19.41
C THR A 65 -0.44 10.06 18.58
N TYR A 66 -0.47 8.94 17.86
CA TYR A 66 -1.61 8.58 17.02
C TYR A 66 -2.85 8.23 17.84
N ASP A 67 -3.98 8.75 17.37
CA ASP A 67 -5.31 8.47 17.90
C ASP A 67 -6.15 7.88 16.76
N SER A 68 -6.62 6.64 16.94
CA SER A 68 -7.38 5.90 15.93
C SER A 68 -8.71 6.57 15.56
N LYS A 69 -9.20 7.51 16.38
CA LYS A 69 -10.39 8.31 16.08
C LYS A 69 -10.14 9.41 15.03
N LYS A 70 -8.87 9.71 14.71
CA LYS A 70 -8.49 10.83 13.84
C LYS A 70 -8.18 10.44 12.38
N GLY A 71 -8.47 9.20 11.99
CA GLY A 71 -8.23 8.68 10.63
C GLY A 71 -7.05 7.71 10.56
N SER A 72 -6.55 7.40 9.36
CA SER A 72 -5.46 6.43 9.15
C SER A 72 -4.12 6.87 9.75
N PHE A 73 -3.37 5.91 10.30
CA PHE A 73 -2.03 6.11 10.85
C PHE A 73 -1.06 6.73 9.85
N PHE A 74 -0.98 6.18 8.63
CA PHE A 74 -0.03 6.68 7.61
C PHE A 74 -0.33 8.12 7.20
N THR A 75 -1.60 8.51 7.22
CA THR A 75 -2.02 9.89 6.95
C THR A 75 -1.57 10.82 8.08
N TYR A 76 -1.82 10.41 9.33
CA TYR A 76 -1.33 11.16 10.49
C TYR A 76 0.20 11.29 10.47
N ALA A 77 0.91 10.19 10.21
CA ALA A 77 2.36 10.17 10.10
C ALA A 77 2.88 11.08 8.97
N SER A 78 2.18 11.14 7.83
CA SER A 78 2.51 12.08 6.73
C SER A 78 2.54 13.53 7.20
N VAL A 79 1.55 13.93 8.01
CA VAL A 79 1.45 15.30 8.55
C VAL A 79 2.59 15.59 9.53
N ILE A 80 2.88 14.65 10.43
CA ILE A 80 3.98 14.80 11.40
C ILE A 80 5.33 14.88 10.69
N ILE A 81 5.55 14.07 9.64
CA ILE A 81 6.75 14.14 8.78
C ILE A 81 6.86 15.52 8.13
N LYS A 82 5.78 15.99 7.49
CA LYS A 82 5.76 17.31 6.83
C LYS A 82 6.15 18.42 7.80
N ASN A 83 5.50 18.48 8.95
CA ASN A 83 5.75 19.54 9.94
C ASN A 83 7.19 19.49 10.47
N SER A 84 7.71 18.29 10.70
CA SER A 84 9.09 18.12 11.18
C SER A 84 10.12 18.54 10.14
N LEU A 85 9.88 18.25 8.85
CA LEU A 85 10.73 18.71 7.74
C LEU A 85 10.66 20.23 7.59
N ILE A 86 9.48 20.84 7.72
CA ILE A 86 9.33 22.30 7.69
C ILE A 86 10.15 22.96 8.80
N ASP A 87 10.03 22.45 10.02
CA ASP A 87 10.77 22.96 11.16
C ASP A 87 12.28 22.77 11.00
N PHE A 88 12.70 21.65 10.40
CA PHE A 88 14.09 21.40 10.05
C PHE A 88 14.61 22.42 9.03
N PHE A 89 13.90 22.63 7.92
CA PHE A 89 14.31 23.59 6.90
C PHE A 89 14.38 25.01 7.46
N LYS A 90 13.37 25.42 8.26
CA LYS A 90 13.34 26.72 8.96
C LYS A 90 14.57 26.99 9.82
N LYS A 91 15.14 25.96 10.46
CA LYS A 91 16.30 26.07 11.35
C LYS A 91 17.65 25.99 10.64
N SER A 92 17.69 25.51 9.40
CA SER A 92 18.94 25.15 8.72
C SER A 92 19.62 26.29 7.95
N ASP A 93 19.08 27.53 7.97
CA ASP A 93 19.50 28.71 7.17
C ASP A 93 19.66 28.49 5.64
N LYS A 94 19.50 27.25 5.16
CA LYS A 94 19.39 26.85 3.76
C LYS A 94 17.95 27.07 3.27
N ILE A 95 17.53 28.30 3.02
CA ILE A 95 16.22 28.52 2.38
C ILE A 95 16.26 29.74 1.45
N PRO A 96 15.52 29.71 0.33
CA PRO A 96 14.31 30.52 0.35
C PRO A 96 13.12 29.93 -0.44
N TYR A 97 11.92 30.01 0.16
CA TYR A 97 10.73 30.59 -0.48
C TYR A 97 10.15 29.98 -1.79
N LEU A 98 10.61 28.85 -2.33
CA LEU A 98 10.16 28.36 -3.65
C LEU A 98 9.38 27.04 -3.71
N ILE A 99 9.11 26.37 -2.58
CA ILE A 99 8.32 25.12 -2.60
C ILE A 99 6.82 25.36 -2.43
N TRP A 100 6.42 26.58 -2.06
CA TRP A 100 5.04 26.93 -1.70
C TRP A 100 4.49 27.99 -2.65
N SER A 101 4.51 27.71 -3.96
CA SER A 101 3.62 28.42 -4.88
C SER A 101 2.19 28.33 -4.35
N GLU A 102 1.46 29.45 -4.36
CA GLU A 102 0.08 29.58 -3.85
C GLU A 102 -0.92 28.59 -4.51
N ASP A 103 -0.49 27.91 -5.57
CA ASP A 103 -1.22 26.85 -6.29
C ASP A 103 -1.03 25.42 -5.73
N ASP A 104 -0.24 25.21 -4.68
CA ASP A 104 -0.13 23.88 -4.06
C ASP A 104 -1.36 23.60 -3.17
N ASP A 105 -2.10 22.54 -3.52
CA ASP A 105 -3.27 21.94 -2.83
C ASP A 105 -3.00 21.58 -1.33
N PHE A 106 -1.78 21.81 -0.86
CA PHE A 106 -1.28 21.57 0.49
C PHE A 106 -1.34 22.78 1.44
N ASN A 107 -1.64 23.99 0.93
CA ASN A 107 -1.74 25.24 1.72
C ASN A 107 -3.14 25.51 2.30
N SER A 108 -4.15 24.76 1.90
CA SER A 108 -5.54 24.88 2.40
C SER A 108 -5.76 24.27 3.79
N ILE A 109 -4.70 23.90 4.50
CA ILE A 109 -4.74 23.27 5.82
C ILE A 109 -4.93 24.36 6.89
N ASP A 110 -6.12 24.98 6.89
CA ASP A 110 -6.64 25.65 8.08
C ASP A 110 -7.39 24.62 8.95
N ASN A 111 -6.55 23.96 9.74
CA ASN A 111 -6.68 23.30 11.04
C ASN A 111 -7.82 22.36 11.46
N ASN A 112 -9.00 22.23 10.85
CA ASN A 112 -9.90 21.12 11.26
C ASN A 112 -10.88 20.60 10.19
N VAL A 113 -11.39 21.45 9.30
CA VAL A 113 -12.36 21.03 8.27
C VAL A 113 -11.64 20.52 7.00
N SER A 114 -10.48 21.09 6.68
CA SER A 114 -9.67 20.72 5.51
C SER A 114 -8.92 19.41 5.68
N ILE A 115 -8.72 18.93 6.92
CA ILE A 115 -8.01 17.68 7.19
C ILE A 115 -8.75 16.52 6.51
N ASN A 116 -10.07 16.45 6.61
CA ASN A 116 -10.83 15.35 6.02
C ASN A 116 -10.79 15.37 4.48
N ASN A 117 -10.88 16.56 3.86
CA ASN A 117 -10.82 16.70 2.41
C ASN A 117 -9.41 16.49 1.84
N PHE A 118 -8.37 16.99 2.53
CA PHE A 118 -6.97 16.73 2.19
C PHE A 118 -6.61 15.25 2.38
N ASN A 119 -7.13 14.60 3.42
CA ASN A 119 -6.98 13.16 3.65
C ASN A 119 -7.56 12.35 2.49
N ILE A 120 -8.77 12.70 2.04
CA ILE A 120 -9.41 12.06 0.89
C ILE A 120 -8.61 12.34 -0.40
N ALA A 121 -8.18 13.57 -0.63
CA ALA A 121 -7.45 13.96 -1.83
C ALA A 121 -6.07 13.29 -1.92
N SER A 122 -5.29 13.28 -0.83
CA SER A 122 -3.98 12.61 -0.75
C SER A 122 -4.11 11.10 -0.92
N GLU A 123 -5.09 10.48 -0.25
CA GLU A 123 -5.30 9.04 -0.34
C GLU A 123 -5.79 8.64 -1.74
N ASN A 124 -6.65 9.46 -2.36
CA ASN A 124 -7.05 9.28 -3.76
C ASN A 124 -5.88 9.45 -4.72
N SER A 125 -4.96 10.38 -4.45
CA SER A 125 -3.75 10.56 -5.25
C SER A 125 -2.86 9.31 -5.20
N ILE A 126 -2.62 8.75 -4.00
CA ILE A 126 -1.82 7.52 -3.84
C ILE A 126 -2.52 6.33 -4.53
N ARG A 127 -3.84 6.17 -4.35
CA ARG A 127 -4.63 5.15 -5.05
C ARG A 127 -4.50 5.30 -6.58
N MET A 128 -4.58 6.52 -7.09
CA MET A 128 -4.47 6.79 -8.53
C MET A 128 -3.07 6.45 -9.04
N GLU A 129 -2.03 6.69 -8.25
CA GLU A 129 -0.66 6.29 -8.57
C GLU A 129 -0.51 4.76 -8.61
N GLU A 130 -1.03 4.03 -7.61
CA GLU A 130 -1.01 2.56 -7.61
C GLU A 130 -1.76 1.99 -8.83
N ILE A 131 -2.94 2.54 -9.16
CA ILE A 131 -3.72 2.13 -10.34
C ILE A 131 -2.91 2.37 -11.63
N LYS A 132 -2.21 3.50 -11.73
CA LYS A 132 -1.38 3.83 -12.89
C LYS A 132 -0.19 2.89 -13.00
N LEU A 133 0.50 2.61 -11.90
CA LEU A 133 1.62 1.66 -11.84
C LEU A 133 1.17 0.25 -12.22
N LEU A 134 0.04 -0.21 -11.67
CA LEU A 134 -0.53 -1.50 -12.02
C LEU A 134 -0.89 -1.57 -13.50
N ASN A 135 -1.49 -0.52 -14.06
CA ASN A 135 -1.81 -0.46 -15.50
C ASN A 135 -0.54 -0.63 -16.37
N GLN A 136 0.52 0.11 -16.05
CA GLN A 136 1.80 0.01 -16.74
C GLN A 136 2.41 -1.39 -16.64
N GLU A 137 2.31 -2.04 -15.47
CA GLU A 137 2.78 -3.40 -15.27
C GLU A 137 1.95 -4.41 -16.09
N LEU A 138 0.62 -4.30 -16.06
CA LEU A 138 -0.30 -5.18 -16.80
C LEU A 138 -0.11 -5.11 -18.32
N MET A 139 0.23 -3.93 -18.86
CA MET A 139 0.55 -3.79 -20.29
C MET A 139 1.71 -4.69 -20.72
N LYS A 140 2.69 -4.95 -19.84
CA LYS A 140 3.80 -5.88 -20.10
C LYS A 140 3.32 -7.32 -20.30
N TYR A 141 2.14 -7.67 -19.77
CA TYR A 141 1.47 -8.96 -19.92
C TYR A 141 0.36 -8.93 -20.98
N LYS A 142 0.23 -7.82 -21.74
CA LYS A 142 -0.86 -7.58 -22.70
C LYS A 142 -2.25 -7.68 -22.05
N LEU A 143 -2.37 -7.19 -20.82
CA LEU A 143 -3.62 -7.16 -20.06
C LEU A 143 -4.06 -5.71 -19.86
N SER A 144 -5.38 -5.51 -19.80
CA SER A 144 -6.02 -4.25 -19.43
C SER A 144 -6.96 -4.43 -18.24
N PHE A 145 -7.40 -3.34 -17.60
CA PHE A 145 -8.44 -3.42 -16.56
C PHE A 145 -9.76 -4.01 -17.05
N LYS A 146 -10.08 -3.83 -18.34
CA LYS A 146 -11.26 -4.46 -18.96
C LYS A 146 -11.12 -5.99 -18.98
N ASP A 147 -9.94 -6.50 -19.33
CA ASP A 147 -9.66 -7.93 -19.29
C ASP A 147 -9.80 -8.50 -17.87
N ILE A 148 -9.41 -7.74 -16.85
CA ILE A 148 -9.56 -8.13 -15.44
C ILE A 148 -11.04 -8.22 -15.07
N ALA A 149 -11.81 -7.17 -15.39
CA ALA A 149 -13.25 -7.14 -15.09
C ALA A 149 -14.01 -8.29 -15.75
N GLU A 150 -13.68 -8.61 -17.00
CA GLU A 150 -14.27 -9.73 -17.74
C GLU A 150 -13.84 -11.11 -17.23
N SER A 151 -12.60 -11.22 -16.72
CA SER A 151 -12.06 -12.46 -16.16
C SER A 151 -12.24 -12.61 -14.65
N CYS A 152 -12.99 -11.72 -14.00
CA CYS A 152 -13.21 -11.79 -12.57
C CYS A 152 -14.27 -12.86 -12.22
N PRO A 153 -13.98 -13.80 -11.30
CA PRO A 153 -14.95 -14.81 -10.86
C PRO A 153 -16.12 -14.17 -10.09
N ARG A 154 -17.34 -14.47 -10.53
CA ARG A 154 -18.57 -14.01 -9.86
C ARG A 154 -18.79 -14.68 -8.49
N HIS A 155 -18.47 -15.96 -8.38
CA HIS A 155 -18.70 -16.75 -7.16
C HIS A 155 -17.53 -16.59 -6.18
N LYS A 156 -17.87 -16.40 -4.90
CA LYS A 156 -16.90 -16.23 -3.80
C LYS A 156 -15.96 -17.42 -3.70
N ASP A 157 -16.46 -18.65 -3.82
CA ASP A 157 -15.65 -19.87 -3.69
C ASP A 157 -14.57 -19.96 -4.76
N THR A 158 -14.92 -19.66 -6.02
CA THR A 158 -13.95 -19.61 -7.11
C THR A 158 -12.91 -18.53 -6.88
N ARG A 159 -13.33 -17.34 -6.39
CA ARG A 159 -12.41 -16.25 -6.06
C ARG A 159 -11.42 -16.65 -4.96
N ASN A 160 -11.89 -17.26 -3.88
CA ASN A 160 -11.07 -17.73 -2.78
C ASN A 160 -10.09 -18.83 -3.23
N SER A 161 -10.56 -19.77 -4.06
CA SER A 161 -9.70 -20.80 -4.64
C SER A 161 -8.56 -20.22 -5.47
N LEU A 162 -8.85 -19.23 -6.34
CA LEU A 162 -7.85 -18.56 -7.16
C LEU A 162 -6.89 -17.70 -6.32
N LEU A 163 -7.39 -17.07 -5.25
CA LEU A 163 -6.56 -16.33 -4.31
C LEU A 163 -5.56 -17.26 -3.61
N ASN A 164 -6.00 -18.42 -3.12
CA ASN A 164 -5.13 -19.41 -2.49
C ASN A 164 -4.06 -19.94 -3.46
N ILE A 165 -4.43 -20.18 -4.73
CA ILE A 165 -3.47 -20.55 -5.77
C ILE A 165 -2.44 -19.44 -5.97
N ALA A 166 -2.87 -18.18 -6.06
CA ALA A 166 -1.96 -17.05 -6.21
C ALA A 166 -1.03 -16.88 -5.00
N LEU A 167 -1.52 -17.08 -3.77
CA LEU A 167 -0.72 -17.07 -2.55
C LEU A 167 0.36 -18.17 -2.57
N ALA A 168 0.00 -19.40 -2.97
CA ALA A 168 0.98 -20.47 -3.11
C ALA A 168 2.06 -20.12 -4.16
N CYS A 169 1.67 -19.49 -5.26
CA CYS A 169 2.60 -19.05 -6.31
C CYS A 169 3.59 -17.99 -5.83
N ILE A 170 3.17 -16.99 -5.05
CA ILE A 170 4.08 -15.92 -4.59
C ILE A 170 5.15 -16.44 -3.61
N HIS A 171 4.87 -17.52 -2.88
CA HIS A 171 5.84 -18.18 -2.00
C HIS A 171 6.85 -19.04 -2.77
N THR A 172 6.66 -19.21 -4.08
CA THR A 172 7.52 -20.03 -4.94
C THR A 172 8.26 -19.14 -5.93
N GLU A 173 9.52 -18.80 -5.59
CA GLU A 173 10.34 -17.85 -6.36
C GLU A 173 10.46 -18.23 -7.85
N THR A 174 10.59 -19.51 -8.17
CA THR A 174 10.70 -20.00 -9.55
C THR A 174 9.48 -19.62 -10.40
N ILE A 175 8.27 -19.70 -9.83
CA ILE A 175 7.02 -19.36 -10.53
C ILE A 175 6.94 -17.85 -10.76
N VAL A 176 7.29 -17.05 -9.76
CA VAL A 176 7.29 -15.59 -9.85
C VAL A 176 8.30 -15.11 -10.89
N SER A 177 9.54 -15.62 -10.83
CA SER A 177 10.58 -15.29 -11.80
C SER A 177 10.21 -15.73 -13.22
N TYR A 178 9.61 -16.91 -13.39
CA TYR A 178 9.13 -17.37 -14.70
C TYR A 178 8.07 -16.40 -15.25
N LEU A 179 7.08 -16.02 -14.43
CA LEU A 179 6.04 -15.08 -14.82
C LEU A 179 6.64 -13.72 -15.20
N GLN A 180 7.57 -13.19 -14.41
CA GLN A 180 8.21 -11.90 -14.67
C GLN A 180 9.05 -11.90 -15.95
N ASN A 181 9.80 -12.98 -16.22
CA ASN A 181 10.72 -13.08 -17.36
C ASN A 181 10.02 -13.49 -18.66
N LYS A 182 9.12 -14.47 -18.60
CA LYS A 182 8.44 -15.02 -19.78
C LYS A 182 7.09 -14.37 -20.06
N LYS A 183 6.56 -13.57 -19.12
CA LYS A 183 5.22 -12.96 -19.18
C LYS A 183 4.11 -14.00 -19.41
N GLN A 184 4.33 -15.21 -18.92
CA GLN A 184 3.44 -16.36 -19.08
C GLN A 184 3.34 -17.13 -17.77
N LEU A 185 2.17 -17.72 -17.52
CA LEU A 185 1.90 -18.49 -16.32
C LEU A 185 2.45 -19.93 -16.50
N PRO A 186 3.33 -20.44 -15.61
CA PRO A 186 3.83 -21.82 -15.71
C PRO A 186 2.77 -22.82 -15.22
N VAL A 187 1.74 -23.06 -16.05
CA VAL A 187 0.54 -23.83 -15.67
C VAL A 187 0.88 -25.21 -15.12
N LYS A 188 1.86 -25.91 -15.69
CA LYS A 188 2.25 -27.25 -15.24
C LYS A 188 2.80 -27.22 -13.80
N GLU A 189 3.69 -26.28 -13.50
CA GLU A 189 4.29 -26.11 -12.17
C GLU A 189 3.23 -25.74 -11.13
N ILE A 190 2.32 -24.83 -11.50
CA ILE A 190 1.21 -24.42 -10.62
C ILE A 190 0.26 -25.58 -10.32
N CYS A 191 -0.04 -26.41 -11.32
CA CYS A 191 -0.87 -27.60 -11.10
C CYS A 191 -0.21 -28.59 -10.15
N LEU A 192 1.11 -28.79 -10.27
CA LEU A 192 1.87 -29.66 -9.37
C LEU A 192 1.93 -29.09 -7.95
N LEU A 193 2.13 -27.78 -7.81
CA LEU A 193 2.21 -27.09 -6.53
C LEU A 193 0.87 -27.11 -5.78
N THR A 194 -0.24 -26.86 -6.47
CA THR A 194 -1.54 -26.61 -5.85
C THR A 194 -2.52 -27.78 -5.96
N SER A 195 -2.13 -28.88 -6.63
CA SER A 195 -3.02 -30.00 -7.00
C SER A 195 -4.30 -29.56 -7.74
N SER A 196 -4.27 -28.38 -8.35
CA SER A 196 -5.42 -27.80 -9.03
C SER A 196 -5.57 -28.36 -10.44
N LYS A 197 -6.82 -28.46 -10.91
CA LYS A 197 -7.12 -28.91 -12.27
C LYS A 197 -6.53 -27.92 -13.28
N ARG A 198 -5.80 -28.42 -14.28
CA ARG A 198 -5.25 -27.59 -15.37
C ARG A 198 -6.28 -26.67 -16.01
N LYS A 199 -7.50 -27.19 -16.26
CA LYS A 199 -8.60 -26.40 -16.85
C LYS A 199 -8.98 -25.18 -16.01
N LEU A 200 -8.89 -25.26 -14.67
CA LEU A 200 -9.15 -24.12 -13.80
C LEU A 200 -8.12 -23.01 -14.00
N ILE A 201 -6.83 -23.38 -13.98
CA ILE A 201 -5.71 -22.44 -14.14
C ILE A 201 -5.75 -21.77 -15.51
N GLU A 202 -5.97 -22.55 -16.58
CA GLU A 202 -6.05 -22.02 -17.95
C GLU A 202 -7.24 -21.06 -18.12
N ASN A 203 -8.41 -21.43 -17.60
CA ASN A 203 -9.62 -20.59 -17.69
C ASN A 203 -9.45 -19.25 -16.98
N TRP A 204 -8.79 -19.24 -15.82
CA TRP A 204 -8.60 -18.04 -15.00
C TRP A 204 -7.20 -17.44 -15.11
N ARG A 205 -6.44 -17.79 -16.16
CA ARG A 205 -5.03 -17.38 -16.30
C ARG A 205 -4.82 -15.88 -16.20
N LYS A 206 -5.69 -15.08 -16.82
CA LYS A 206 -5.60 -13.61 -16.82
C LYS A 206 -5.74 -13.07 -15.40
N TYR A 207 -6.74 -13.57 -14.67
CA TYR A 207 -7.01 -13.20 -13.29
C TYR A 207 -5.89 -13.64 -12.34
N LEU A 208 -5.34 -14.85 -12.52
CA LEU A 208 -4.22 -15.34 -11.72
C LEU A 208 -2.94 -14.52 -11.92
N ILE A 209 -2.61 -14.14 -13.15
CA ILE A 209 -1.46 -13.25 -13.42
C ILE A 209 -1.60 -11.95 -12.63
N VAL A 210 -2.79 -11.36 -12.66
CA VAL A 210 -3.09 -10.09 -11.98
C VAL A 210 -2.96 -10.24 -10.47
N LEU A 211 -3.53 -11.31 -9.90
CA LEU A 211 -3.40 -11.59 -8.47
C LEU A 211 -1.93 -11.76 -8.07
N ILE A 212 -1.16 -12.54 -8.81
CA ILE A 212 0.26 -12.76 -8.50
C ILE A 212 1.04 -11.44 -8.54
N ILE A 213 0.83 -10.59 -9.56
CA ILE A 213 1.49 -9.28 -9.67
C ILE A 213 1.15 -8.37 -8.48
N ILE A 214 -0.14 -8.29 -8.12
CA ILE A 214 -0.60 -7.45 -7.02
C ILE A 214 -0.03 -7.96 -5.69
N LEU A 215 -0.05 -9.26 -5.47
CA LEU A 215 0.36 -9.87 -4.21
C LEU A 215 1.88 -9.89 -4.02
N SER A 216 2.65 -10.04 -5.11
CA SER A 216 4.11 -10.14 -5.06
C SER A 216 4.83 -8.79 -4.88
N SER A 217 4.15 -7.66 -5.03
CA SER A 217 4.75 -6.32 -4.94
C SER A 217 4.16 -5.54 -3.77
N ASP A 218 5.01 -4.81 -3.04
CA ASP A 218 4.58 -3.94 -1.94
C ASP A 218 4.05 -2.57 -2.42
N ASP A 219 4.19 -2.28 -3.71
CA ASP A 219 3.71 -1.03 -4.32
C ASP A 219 2.19 -0.93 -4.46
N TYR A 220 1.44 -1.99 -4.13
CA TYR A 220 -0.01 -2.09 -4.32
C TYR A 220 -0.79 -2.24 -3.01
N SER A 221 -0.32 -1.59 -1.94
CA SER A 221 -0.86 -1.76 -0.59
C SER A 221 -2.33 -1.34 -0.48
N TYR A 222 -2.73 -0.24 -1.13
CA TYR A 222 -4.15 0.17 -1.16
C TYR A 222 -5.00 -0.81 -1.98
N ILE A 223 -4.52 -1.23 -3.14
CA ILE A 223 -5.21 -2.22 -3.99
C ILE A 223 -5.40 -3.56 -3.25
N LYS A 224 -4.38 -4.04 -2.51
CA LYS A 224 -4.48 -5.23 -1.65
C LYS A 224 -5.59 -5.09 -0.61
N GLY A 225 -5.77 -3.90 -0.03
CA GLY A 225 -6.85 -3.60 0.90
C GLY A 225 -8.26 -3.80 0.31
N TYR A 226 -8.46 -3.49 -0.97
CA TYR A 226 -9.74 -3.70 -1.66
C TYR A 226 -10.00 -5.16 -2.07
N LEU A 227 -8.95 -5.97 -2.17
CA LEU A 227 -9.10 -7.40 -2.49
C LEU A 227 -9.69 -8.21 -1.33
N ASN A 228 -9.93 -7.57 -0.16
CA ASN A 228 -10.51 -8.19 1.03
C ASN A 228 -9.82 -9.51 1.39
N ILE A 229 -8.48 -9.50 1.28
CA ILE A 229 -7.61 -10.64 1.54
C ILE A 229 -7.61 -10.83 3.07
N GLU A 230 -8.59 -11.56 3.57
CA GLU A 230 -8.45 -12.23 4.85
C GLU A 230 -7.27 -13.19 4.69
N LYS A 231 -6.14 -12.92 5.36
CA LYS A 231 -5.02 -13.86 5.42
C LYS A 231 -5.60 -15.21 5.87
N ALA A 232 -5.57 -16.20 5.00
CA ALA A 232 -5.89 -17.57 5.37
C ALA A 232 -4.72 -18.08 6.23
N GLY A 233 -4.78 -17.84 7.54
CA GLY A 233 -3.67 -18.17 8.44
C GLY A 233 -3.87 -18.01 9.94
N ASP A 234 -4.93 -17.34 10.43
CA ASP A 234 -5.21 -17.27 11.87
C ASP A 234 -6.53 -18.00 12.18
N ASN A 235 -6.44 -19.32 12.33
CA ASN A 235 -7.41 -20.16 13.04
C ASN A 235 -6.64 -21.17 13.88
#